data_AF-A0A1F8AFN0-F1
#
_entry.id   AF-A0A1F8AFN0-F1
#
_cell.length_a   1.000
_cell.length_b   1.000
_cell.length_c   1.000
_cell.angle_alpha   90.00
_cell.angle_beta   90.00
_cell.angle_gamma   90.00
#
_symmetry.space_group_name_H-M   'P 1'
#
loop_
_entity.id
_entity.type
_entity.pdbx_description
1 polymer ?
#
loop_
_entity_poly.entity_id
_entity_poly.type
_entity_poly.pdbx_seq_one_letter_code
_entity_poly.pdbx_strand_id
1 'polypeptide(L)'
;MDTTTPSPHWGKFRYLTRGVKPAPTKEAYLLPPLSEFGDVVRLPLTDMKPSLDLGDESPYKLSVHGFTARRHHSALHAAPYDRTSWNNERLLREIYFPEVQELVKKVTGCKKVVISAAVLRNELYKESDAPAAPHPEENEQTPNKDPEAELFPPIVGNSTTDSICPAPKVHLDLTPTGARYHIRKYHREVTSAAEKVIAAENRLLESGVQWDDLKDFYAGKENGDEGVPRFALFSIWRPLKTVLRDPLALASCASFPESDYVPADQLEPLDPQIPAHLSRIVDSNGQEAASNVDNGTYQTQGYLAYAPRDKERKAHDWHFISEQQPSDVLVIQLFDNEMEAHARAPQEETNKRSSLGVGGAIHSAFELDGQDLHSEARESIEVRCIAVW
;
A
#
# COMPACT_ATOMS: atom_id res chain seq x y z
N MET A 1 -16.64 -36.38 18.30
CA MET A 1 -16.62 -35.67 17.00
C MET A 1 -15.22 -35.15 16.85
N ASP A 2 -14.43 -35.75 15.95
CA ASP A 2 -13.07 -35.31 15.67
C ASP A 2 -13.10 -33.85 15.22
N THR A 3 -12.58 -32.97 16.06
CA THR A 3 -12.22 -31.62 15.66
C THR A 3 -10.95 -31.74 14.82
N THR A 4 -11.11 -32.09 13.55
CA THR A 4 -10.04 -31.93 12.56
C THR A 4 -9.71 -30.46 12.49
N THR A 5 -8.65 -30.05 13.18
CA THR A 5 -8.02 -28.74 12.98
C THR A 5 -7.75 -28.63 11.47
N PRO A 6 -8.30 -27.62 10.77
CA PRO A 6 -8.05 -27.49 9.35
C PRO A 6 -6.54 -27.45 9.11
N SER A 7 -6.06 -28.22 8.13
CA SER A 7 -4.65 -28.22 7.75
C SER A 7 -4.23 -26.77 7.44
N PRO A 8 -3.07 -26.32 7.95
CA PRO A 8 -2.58 -24.97 7.66
C PRO A 8 -2.42 -24.79 6.15
N HIS A 9 -2.84 -23.63 5.64
CA HIS A 9 -2.55 -23.25 4.27
C HIS A 9 -1.07 -22.92 4.13
N TRP A 10 -0.53 -23.10 2.93
CA TRP A 10 0.87 -22.83 2.61
C TRP A 10 0.95 -22.10 1.29
N GLY A 11 1.97 -21.27 1.13
CA GLY A 11 2.18 -20.52 -0.10
C GLY A 11 3.65 -20.24 -0.32
N LYS A 12 4.02 -20.05 -1.60
CA LYS A 12 5.37 -19.67 -2.00
C LYS A 12 5.44 -18.16 -2.18
N PHE A 13 6.35 -17.55 -1.44
CA PHE A 13 6.63 -16.12 -1.44
C PHE A 13 8.02 -15.87 -2.02
N ARG A 14 8.19 -14.73 -2.69
CA ARG A 14 9.47 -14.31 -3.25
C ARG A 14 9.99 -13.09 -2.51
N TYR A 15 11.11 -13.29 -1.83
CA TYR A 15 11.80 -12.28 -1.04
C TYR A 15 13.02 -11.79 -1.81
N LEU A 16 13.46 -10.57 -1.47
CA LEU A 16 14.75 -10.08 -1.93
C LEU A 16 15.85 -11.07 -1.52
N THR A 17 16.78 -11.34 -2.43
CA THR A 17 17.92 -12.21 -2.13
C THR A 17 18.74 -11.61 -1.00
N ARG A 18 18.93 -12.35 0.09
CA ARG A 18 19.60 -11.79 1.28
C ARG A 18 21.00 -11.25 0.97
N GLY A 19 21.27 -10.02 1.41
CA GLY A 19 22.53 -9.32 1.19
C GLY A 19 22.64 -8.57 -0.14
N VAL A 20 21.66 -8.73 -1.05
CA VAL A 20 21.53 -7.88 -2.24
C VAL A 20 20.95 -6.52 -1.82
N LYS A 21 21.53 -5.45 -2.36
CA LYS A 21 20.94 -4.11 -2.31
C LYS A 21 20.03 -3.93 -3.52
N PRO A 22 18.77 -3.51 -3.34
CA PRO A 22 17.88 -3.35 -4.46
C PRO A 22 18.39 -2.26 -5.40
N ALA A 23 18.27 -2.49 -6.71
CA ALA A 23 18.61 -1.46 -7.68
C ALA A 23 17.62 -0.27 -7.56
N PRO A 24 18.09 0.99 -7.69
CA PRO A 24 17.20 2.13 -7.76
C PRO A 24 16.24 1.98 -8.94
N THR A 25 14.96 2.26 -8.70
CA THR A 25 13.94 2.23 -9.74
C THR A 25 14.15 3.41 -10.69
N LYS A 26 14.05 3.17 -12.00
CA LYS A 26 14.22 4.21 -13.03
C LYS A 26 12.91 4.91 -13.41
N GLU A 27 11.78 4.34 -13.02
CA GLU A 27 10.45 4.78 -13.41
C GLU A 27 9.51 4.72 -12.21
N ALA A 28 8.46 5.55 -12.25
CA ALA A 28 7.51 5.62 -11.17
C ALA A 28 6.70 4.32 -11.01
N TYR A 29 6.34 3.99 -9.77
CA TYR A 29 5.48 2.85 -9.42
C TYR A 29 6.02 1.43 -9.69
N LEU A 30 7.26 1.30 -10.17
CA LEU A 30 7.88 -0.01 -10.39
C LEU A 30 8.62 -0.50 -9.16
N LEU A 31 8.42 -1.77 -8.82
CA LEU A 31 9.29 -2.50 -7.90
C LEU A 31 10.51 -3.06 -8.65
N PRO A 32 11.63 -3.34 -7.97
CA PRO A 32 12.80 -3.95 -8.62
C PRO A 32 12.46 -5.25 -9.37
N PRO A 33 13.26 -5.64 -10.39
CA PRO A 33 12.97 -6.81 -11.20
C PRO A 33 12.95 -8.10 -10.38
N LEU A 34 12.16 -9.09 -10.79
CA LEU A 34 12.01 -10.36 -10.06
C LEU A 34 13.32 -11.15 -9.93
N SER A 35 14.30 -10.88 -10.79
CA SER A 35 15.65 -11.43 -10.68
C SER A 35 16.34 -11.08 -9.35
N GLU A 36 15.95 -9.98 -8.71
CA GLU A 36 16.44 -9.61 -7.38
C GLU A 36 15.71 -10.38 -6.25
N PHE A 37 14.50 -10.89 -6.52
CA PHE A 37 13.66 -11.64 -5.58
C PHE A 37 13.88 -13.17 -5.69
N GLY A 38 15.15 -13.58 -5.58
CA GLY A 38 15.59 -14.96 -5.76
C GLY A 38 15.26 -15.89 -4.59
N ASP A 39 15.01 -15.36 -3.40
CA ASP A 39 14.72 -16.15 -2.20
C ASP A 39 13.25 -16.58 -2.20
N VAL A 40 12.97 -17.74 -2.81
CA VAL A 40 11.62 -18.33 -2.87
C VAL A 40 11.40 -19.24 -1.66
N VAL A 41 10.49 -18.86 -0.77
CA VAL A 41 10.25 -19.59 0.48
C VAL A 41 8.79 -19.99 0.61
N ARG A 42 8.57 -21.24 1.01
CA ARG A 42 7.26 -21.78 1.36
C ARG A 42 6.96 -21.51 2.85
N LEU A 43 5.90 -20.74 3.11
CA LEU A 43 5.50 -20.27 4.43
C LEU A 43 4.04 -20.63 4.75
N PRO A 44 3.68 -20.82 6.03
CA PRO A 44 2.30 -21.05 6.43
C PRO A 44 1.46 -19.77 6.26
N LEU A 45 0.16 -19.92 6.04
CA LEU A 45 -0.80 -18.82 6.02
C LEU A 45 -2.02 -19.11 6.88
N THR A 46 -2.56 -18.05 7.47
CA THR A 46 -3.85 -18.04 8.14
C THR A 46 -4.93 -17.57 7.16
N ASP A 47 -5.97 -18.40 6.97
CA ASP A 47 -7.15 -18.00 6.19
C ASP A 47 -8.08 -17.13 7.05
N MET A 48 -8.25 -15.88 6.64
CA MET A 48 -9.07 -14.89 7.30
C MET A 48 -10.53 -14.95 6.89
N LYS A 49 -10.92 -15.80 5.94
CA LYS A 49 -12.31 -15.90 5.45
C LYS A 49 -13.36 -15.99 6.57
N PRO A 50 -13.16 -16.77 7.66
CA PRO A 50 -14.12 -16.82 8.77
C PRO A 50 -14.33 -15.49 9.49
N SER A 51 -13.39 -14.55 9.37
CA SER A 51 -13.49 -13.24 10.04
C SER A 51 -14.37 -12.23 9.31
N LEU A 52 -14.67 -12.44 8.02
CA LEU A 52 -15.45 -11.53 7.20
C LEU A 52 -16.86 -11.30 7.76
N ASP A 53 -17.47 -12.35 8.30
CA ASP A 53 -18.84 -12.33 8.80
C ASP A 53 -18.91 -11.78 10.24
N LEU A 54 -17.76 -11.54 10.89
CA LEU A 54 -17.68 -10.91 12.21
C LEU A 54 -17.75 -9.38 12.16
N GLY A 55 -17.56 -8.77 10.99
CA GLY A 55 -17.55 -7.31 10.84
C GLY A 55 -16.58 -6.63 11.81
N ASP A 56 -17.10 -5.76 12.66
CA ASP A 56 -16.28 -5.03 13.63
C ASP A 56 -15.75 -5.90 14.78
N GLU A 57 -16.28 -7.11 14.98
CA GLU A 57 -15.76 -8.10 15.93
C GLU A 57 -14.60 -8.93 15.35
N SER A 58 -14.21 -8.70 14.10
CA SER A 58 -13.06 -9.40 13.49
C SER A 58 -11.79 -9.25 14.34
N PRO A 59 -11.00 -10.32 14.56
CA PRO A 59 -9.75 -10.23 15.31
C PRO A 59 -8.69 -9.40 14.57
N TYR A 60 -8.79 -9.27 13.24
CA TYR A 60 -7.87 -8.52 12.41
C TYR A 60 -8.22 -7.03 12.43
N LYS A 61 -7.63 -6.31 13.38
CA LYS A 61 -7.80 -4.85 13.53
C LYS A 61 -6.72 -4.09 12.78
N LEU A 62 -7.11 -2.97 12.15
CA LEU A 62 -6.16 -2.02 11.55
C LEU A 62 -5.06 -1.59 12.54
N SER A 63 -5.45 -1.20 13.75
CA SER A 63 -4.52 -0.75 14.80
C SER A 63 -3.55 -1.80 15.33
N VAL A 64 -3.70 -3.07 14.96
CA VAL A 64 -2.83 -4.17 15.44
C VAL A 64 -2.12 -4.84 14.27
N HIS A 65 -2.85 -5.09 13.18
CA HIS A 65 -2.38 -5.90 12.06
C HIS A 65 -1.99 -5.04 10.85
N GLY A 66 -2.36 -3.77 10.81
CA GLY A 66 -2.23 -2.96 9.60
C GLY A 66 -3.28 -3.29 8.53
N PHE A 67 -4.17 -4.25 8.77
CA PHE A 67 -5.20 -4.63 7.81
C PHE A 67 -6.46 -5.17 8.49
N THR A 68 -7.55 -5.16 7.73
CA THR A 68 -8.80 -5.86 8.09
C THR A 68 -9.54 -6.27 6.82
N ALA A 69 -10.59 -7.08 6.97
CA ALA A 69 -11.46 -7.51 5.88
C ALA A 69 -12.92 -7.17 6.18
N ARG A 70 -13.70 -6.82 5.16
CA ARG A 70 -15.13 -6.50 5.28
C ARG A 70 -15.92 -7.09 4.12
N ARG A 71 -17.13 -7.55 4.41
CA ARG A 71 -18.17 -7.71 3.39
C ARG A 71 -18.61 -6.32 2.93
N HIS A 72 -18.41 -6.02 1.66
CA HIS A 72 -18.80 -4.76 1.08
C HIS A 72 -19.24 -4.94 -0.38
N HIS A 73 -20.50 -4.62 -0.66
CA HIS A 73 -21.06 -4.72 -2.01
C HIS A 73 -20.85 -3.41 -2.77
N SER A 74 -20.56 -3.53 -4.07
CA SER A 74 -20.51 -2.39 -4.98
C SER A 74 -21.68 -2.48 -5.96
N ALA A 75 -22.29 -1.34 -6.30
CA ALA A 75 -23.29 -1.26 -7.35
C ALA A 75 -22.74 -1.75 -8.69
N LEU A 76 -21.43 -1.59 -8.96
CA LEU A 76 -20.78 -2.07 -10.18
C LEU A 76 -20.72 -3.60 -10.33
N HIS A 77 -21.13 -4.36 -9.31
CA HIS A 77 -21.32 -5.81 -9.39
C HIS A 77 -22.78 -6.24 -9.61
N ALA A 78 -23.70 -5.30 -9.82
CA ALA A 78 -25.12 -5.56 -10.04
C ALA A 78 -25.61 -4.92 -11.34
N ALA A 79 -26.69 -5.47 -11.90
CA ALA A 79 -27.33 -4.90 -13.09
C ALA A 79 -27.73 -3.42 -12.87
N PRO A 80 -27.53 -2.53 -13.87
CA PRO A 80 -27.19 -2.83 -15.26
C PRO A 80 -25.68 -2.97 -15.54
N TYR A 81 -24.83 -2.94 -14.53
CA TYR A 81 -23.38 -3.03 -14.68
C TYR A 81 -22.89 -4.47 -14.78
N ASP A 82 -21.72 -4.63 -15.38
CA ASP A 82 -21.05 -5.90 -15.58
C ASP A 82 -19.53 -5.76 -15.42
N ARG A 83 -18.77 -6.81 -15.76
CA ARG A 83 -17.31 -6.77 -15.66
C ARG A 83 -16.70 -5.62 -16.46
N THR A 84 -17.20 -5.29 -17.64
CA THR A 84 -16.62 -4.24 -18.49
C THR A 84 -16.82 -2.85 -17.88
N SER A 85 -17.84 -2.68 -17.04
CA SER A 85 -18.12 -1.43 -16.33
C SER A 85 -16.98 -0.99 -15.41
N TRP A 86 -16.17 -1.93 -14.91
CA TRP A 86 -15.00 -1.64 -14.09
C TRP A 86 -13.84 -1.00 -14.86
N ASN A 87 -13.84 -1.08 -16.19
CA ASN A 87 -12.85 -0.41 -17.03
C ASN A 87 -13.24 1.04 -17.37
N ASN A 88 -14.47 1.45 -17.04
CA ASN A 88 -14.98 2.78 -17.34
C ASN A 88 -14.62 3.77 -16.22
N GLU A 89 -13.73 4.71 -16.50
CA GLU A 89 -13.25 5.68 -15.50
C GLU A 89 -14.36 6.52 -14.91
N ARG A 90 -15.30 6.97 -15.75
CA ARG A 90 -16.44 7.75 -15.29
C ARG A 90 -17.26 6.96 -14.27
N LEU A 91 -17.54 5.68 -14.50
CA LEU A 91 -18.27 4.84 -13.54
C LEU A 91 -17.46 4.61 -12.25
N LEU A 92 -16.14 4.43 -12.35
CA LEU A 92 -15.29 4.33 -11.15
C LEU A 92 -15.36 5.62 -10.31
N ARG A 93 -15.28 6.79 -10.95
CA ARG A 93 -15.32 8.10 -10.29
C ARG A 93 -16.71 8.44 -9.73
N GLU A 94 -17.79 8.14 -10.46
CA GLU A 94 -19.16 8.49 -10.07
C GLU A 94 -19.77 7.50 -9.06
N ILE A 95 -19.30 6.24 -9.02
CA ILE A 95 -19.90 5.17 -8.20
C ILE A 95 -18.89 4.59 -7.22
N TYR A 96 -17.81 3.98 -7.72
CA TYR A 96 -16.96 3.15 -6.87
C TYR A 96 -16.08 3.95 -5.90
N PHE A 97 -15.53 5.08 -6.32
CA PHE A 97 -14.72 5.93 -5.44
C PHE A 97 -15.53 6.51 -4.28
N PRO A 98 -16.77 7.03 -4.49
CA PRO A 98 -17.68 7.35 -3.38
C PRO A 98 -17.93 6.18 -2.43
N GLU A 99 -18.22 4.98 -2.94
CA GLU A 99 -18.42 3.78 -2.10
C GLU A 99 -17.17 3.46 -1.26
N VAL A 100 -15.97 3.60 -1.84
CA VAL A 100 -14.69 3.42 -1.13
C VAL A 100 -14.51 4.46 -0.04
N GLN A 101 -14.79 5.74 -0.31
CA GLN A 101 -14.71 6.80 0.69
C GLN A 101 -15.65 6.54 1.87
N GLU A 102 -16.87 6.09 1.60
CA GLU A 102 -17.85 5.73 2.63
C GLU A 102 -17.39 4.52 3.45
N LEU A 103 -16.89 3.46 2.81
CA LEU A 103 -16.34 2.29 3.49
C LEU A 103 -15.20 2.69 4.42
N VAL A 104 -14.23 3.47 3.93
CA VAL A 104 -13.08 3.91 4.73
C VAL A 104 -13.55 4.74 5.92
N LYS A 105 -14.45 5.71 5.73
CA LYS A 105 -15.03 6.49 6.84
C LYS A 105 -15.73 5.59 7.86
N LYS A 106 -16.52 4.62 7.41
CA LYS A 106 -17.24 3.70 8.29
C LYS A 106 -16.30 2.82 9.12
N VAL A 107 -15.25 2.28 8.50
CA VAL A 107 -14.31 1.35 9.16
C VAL A 107 -13.36 2.10 10.11
N THR A 108 -13.01 3.35 9.80
CA THR A 108 -11.92 4.06 10.48
C THR A 108 -12.39 5.21 11.38
N GLY A 109 -13.61 5.71 11.16
CA GLY A 109 -14.10 6.92 11.82
C GLY A 109 -13.45 8.22 11.35
N CYS A 110 -12.63 8.19 10.29
CA CYS A 110 -12.00 9.40 9.75
C CYS A 110 -13.05 10.40 9.21
N LYS A 111 -12.70 11.68 9.18
CA LYS A 111 -13.61 12.73 8.71
C LYS A 111 -13.49 12.97 7.21
N LYS A 112 -12.27 12.87 6.66
CA LYS A 112 -11.98 13.15 5.25
C LYS A 112 -11.24 11.97 4.63
N VAL A 113 -11.65 11.60 3.42
CA VAL A 113 -10.97 10.62 2.57
C VAL A 113 -10.76 11.24 1.20
N VAL A 114 -9.54 11.21 0.68
CA VAL A 114 -9.21 11.63 -0.69
C VAL A 114 -8.61 10.43 -1.40
N ILE A 115 -9.21 10.02 -2.52
CA ILE A 115 -8.67 8.96 -3.36
C ILE A 115 -7.43 9.50 -4.07
N SER A 116 -6.33 8.76 -4.02
CA SER A 116 -5.04 9.16 -4.59
C SER A 116 -4.70 8.43 -5.89
N ALA A 117 -5.12 7.18 -6.06
CA ALA A 117 -4.93 6.41 -7.29
C ALA A 117 -5.88 5.20 -7.34
N ALA A 118 -6.09 4.65 -8.52
CA ALA A 118 -6.67 3.31 -8.69
C ALA A 118 -5.86 2.47 -9.68
N VAL A 119 -5.67 1.19 -9.34
CA VAL A 119 -4.89 0.23 -10.13
C VAL A 119 -5.73 -1.02 -10.37
N LEU A 120 -6.08 -1.28 -11.62
CA LEU A 120 -6.70 -2.54 -12.03
C LEU A 120 -5.62 -3.53 -12.44
N ARG A 121 -5.78 -4.78 -12.01
CA ARG A 121 -4.90 -5.89 -12.38
C ARG A 121 -5.73 -7.03 -12.94
N ASN A 122 -5.40 -7.47 -14.14
CA ASN A 122 -6.21 -8.41 -14.92
C ASN A 122 -5.39 -9.40 -15.78
N GLU A 123 -4.06 -9.39 -15.64
CA GLU A 123 -3.15 -10.26 -16.40
C GLU A 123 -2.41 -11.25 -15.50
N LEU A 124 -1.94 -12.35 -16.11
CA LEU A 124 -0.95 -13.20 -15.48
C LEU A 124 0.37 -12.45 -15.30
N TYR A 125 1.12 -12.78 -14.25
CA TYR A 125 2.45 -12.24 -14.10
C TYR A 125 3.32 -12.54 -15.32
N LYS A 126 3.91 -11.47 -15.86
CA LYS A 126 4.95 -11.51 -16.88
C LYS A 126 6.00 -10.49 -16.43
N GLU A 127 7.27 -10.88 -16.45
CA GLU A 127 8.36 -9.91 -16.30
C GLU A 127 8.27 -8.98 -17.51
N SER A 128 7.85 -7.74 -17.32
CA SER A 128 7.99 -6.71 -18.34
C SER A 128 9.33 -6.03 -18.12
N ASP A 129 10.26 -6.16 -19.06
CA ASP A 129 11.44 -5.27 -19.15
C ASP A 129 11.04 -3.84 -19.55
N ALA A 130 9.74 -3.50 -19.58
CA ALA A 130 9.22 -2.29 -20.19
C ALA A 130 8.25 -1.52 -19.27
N PRO A 131 8.36 -0.18 -19.22
CA PRO A 131 7.42 0.72 -18.56
C PRO A 131 5.96 0.42 -18.88
N ALA A 132 5.06 0.72 -17.94
CA ALA A 132 3.80 1.36 -18.33
C ALA A 132 4.23 2.70 -18.97
N ALA A 133 4.13 2.81 -20.29
CA ALA A 133 4.74 3.88 -21.06
C ALA A 133 4.46 5.27 -20.44
N PRO A 134 5.47 6.02 -19.96
CA PRO A 134 5.34 7.46 -19.98
C PRO A 134 5.29 7.86 -21.46
N HIS A 135 4.27 8.63 -21.84
CA HIS A 135 4.20 9.22 -23.18
C HIS A 135 5.56 9.83 -23.54
N PRO A 136 6.21 9.41 -24.65
CA PRO A 136 7.39 10.11 -25.11
C PRO A 136 6.94 11.47 -25.65
N GLU A 137 7.58 12.52 -25.15
CA GLU A 137 7.53 13.81 -25.81
C GLU A 137 8.16 13.72 -27.21
N GLU A 138 7.43 14.31 -28.14
CA GLU A 138 7.86 14.96 -29.38
C GLU A 138 7.85 14.23 -30.74
N ASN A 139 7.01 14.84 -31.58
CA ASN A 139 6.97 14.98 -33.03
C ASN A 139 6.05 14.06 -33.85
N GLU A 140 5.13 14.77 -34.53
CA GLU A 140 4.18 14.38 -35.58
C GLU A 140 2.73 14.11 -35.13
N GLN A 141 1.87 15.07 -35.51
CA GLN A 141 0.40 15.12 -35.45
C GLN A 141 -0.31 13.96 -34.71
N THR A 142 -0.54 14.11 -33.41
CA THR A 142 -1.41 13.21 -32.65
C THR A 142 -2.90 13.49 -32.90
N PRO A 143 -3.72 12.50 -33.25
CA PRO A 143 -5.17 12.60 -33.13
C PRO A 143 -5.54 12.55 -31.64
N ASN A 144 -6.36 13.52 -31.17
CA ASN A 144 -7.01 13.62 -29.85
C ASN A 144 -6.39 12.80 -28.70
N LYS A 145 -5.57 13.42 -27.86
CA LYS A 145 -5.31 12.93 -26.50
C LYS A 145 -6.64 12.84 -25.75
N ASP A 146 -6.89 11.73 -25.07
CA ASP A 146 -8.12 11.53 -24.28
C ASP A 146 -8.07 12.44 -23.05
N PRO A 147 -8.96 13.45 -22.91
CA PRO A 147 -8.93 14.40 -21.80
C PRO A 147 -9.16 13.76 -20.44
N GLU A 148 -9.68 12.52 -20.37
CA GLU A 148 -9.86 11.78 -19.12
C GLU A 148 -8.55 11.25 -18.52
N ALA A 149 -7.52 10.99 -19.33
CA ALA A 149 -6.23 10.45 -18.88
C ALA A 149 -5.40 11.42 -18.00
N GLU A 150 -5.76 12.71 -18.00
CA GLU A 150 -5.14 13.75 -17.16
C GLU A 150 -5.92 14.01 -15.85
N LEU A 151 -7.03 13.30 -15.61
CA LEU A 151 -7.87 13.51 -14.43
C LEU A 151 -7.29 12.84 -13.18
N PHE A 152 -7.20 13.61 -12.09
CA PHE A 152 -6.92 13.09 -10.76
C PHE A 152 -8.18 12.52 -10.09
N PRO A 153 -8.08 11.40 -9.33
CA PRO A 153 -6.92 10.51 -9.21
C PRO A 153 -6.65 9.74 -10.51
N PRO A 154 -5.38 9.41 -10.81
CA PRO A 154 -5.04 8.55 -11.94
C PRO A 154 -5.67 7.16 -11.77
N ILE A 155 -6.11 6.59 -12.89
CA ILE A 155 -6.61 5.22 -13.00
C ILE A 155 -5.75 4.51 -14.03
N VAL A 156 -5.13 3.40 -13.63
CA VAL A 156 -4.24 2.60 -14.49
C VAL A 156 -4.70 1.16 -14.51
N GLY A 157 -4.36 0.39 -15.55
CA GLY A 157 -4.82 -1.00 -15.64
C GLY A 157 -6.20 -1.21 -16.26
N ASN A 158 -6.92 -0.13 -16.59
CA ASN A 158 -8.30 -0.16 -17.10
C ASN A 158 -8.39 -0.36 -18.62
N SER A 159 -7.27 -0.35 -19.35
CA SER A 159 -7.22 -0.54 -20.81
C SER A 159 -6.41 -1.77 -21.20
N THR A 160 -6.64 -2.28 -22.41
CA THR A 160 -5.87 -3.42 -22.96
C THR A 160 -4.42 -3.09 -23.30
N THR A 161 -4.08 -1.80 -23.41
CA THR A 161 -2.73 -1.32 -23.73
C THR A 161 -1.89 -0.98 -22.50
N ASP A 162 -2.52 -0.90 -21.33
CA ASP A 162 -1.88 -0.61 -20.04
C ASP A 162 -2.27 -1.70 -19.02
N SER A 163 -2.09 -2.98 -19.38
CA SER A 163 -2.47 -4.07 -18.48
C SER A 163 -1.40 -4.30 -17.40
N ILE A 164 -1.84 -4.38 -16.14
CA ILE A 164 -0.95 -4.51 -14.98
C ILE A 164 -1.12 -5.91 -14.36
N CYS A 165 0.01 -6.56 -14.07
CA CYS A 165 0.00 -7.87 -13.44
C CYS A 165 0.06 -7.79 -11.90
N PRO A 166 -0.41 -8.83 -11.18
CA PRO A 166 -0.10 -9.03 -9.77
C PRO A 166 1.40 -8.93 -9.48
N ALA A 167 1.82 -8.33 -8.37
CA ALA A 167 3.23 -8.25 -8.00
C ALA A 167 3.62 -9.39 -7.02
N PRO A 168 4.29 -10.46 -7.46
CA PRO A 168 4.74 -11.55 -6.60
C PRO A 168 6.08 -11.22 -5.94
N LYS A 169 6.15 -10.03 -5.32
CA LYS A 169 7.34 -9.46 -4.68
C LYS A 169 6.92 -9.05 -3.27
N VAL A 170 7.61 -9.50 -2.22
CA VAL A 170 7.23 -9.12 -0.84
C VAL A 170 7.66 -7.67 -0.59
N HIS A 171 6.70 -6.79 -0.31
CA HIS A 171 6.94 -5.36 -0.14
C HIS A 171 5.90 -4.67 0.75
N LEU A 172 6.21 -3.43 1.14
CA LEU A 172 5.31 -2.41 1.66
C LEU A 172 5.64 -1.12 0.91
N ASP A 173 4.64 -0.48 0.29
CA ASP A 173 4.85 0.66 -0.61
C ASP A 173 5.54 1.85 0.04
N LEU A 174 5.31 2.09 1.33
CA LEU A 174 5.75 3.30 2.00
C LEU A 174 6.48 2.98 3.30
N THR A 175 7.69 3.53 3.44
CA THR A 175 8.30 3.74 4.76
C THR A 175 7.66 4.96 5.42
N PRO A 176 7.92 5.22 6.72
CA PRO A 176 7.45 6.45 7.33
C PRO A 176 7.96 7.72 6.64
N THR A 177 9.19 7.72 6.14
CA THR A 177 9.72 8.80 5.30
C THR A 177 8.95 8.89 3.98
N GLY A 178 8.73 7.75 3.31
CA GLY A 178 7.99 7.72 2.05
C GLY A 178 6.56 8.25 2.17
N ALA A 179 5.85 7.89 3.24
CA ALA A 179 4.50 8.38 3.51
C ALA A 179 4.43 9.90 3.69
N ARG A 180 5.42 10.47 4.39
CA ARG A 180 5.52 11.91 4.62
C ARG A 180 5.94 12.67 3.37
N TYR A 181 6.75 12.07 2.50
CA TYR A 181 7.02 12.60 1.17
C TYR A 181 5.75 12.56 0.30
N HIS A 182 5.00 11.45 0.33
CA HIS A 182 3.76 11.28 -0.43
C HIS A 182 2.75 12.39 -0.13
N ILE A 183 2.47 12.68 1.15
CA ILE A 183 1.54 13.77 1.50
C ILE A 183 2.05 15.17 1.11
N ARG A 184 3.37 15.36 0.88
CA ARG A 184 3.97 16.66 0.54
C ARG A 184 4.21 16.86 -0.96
N LYS A 185 4.39 15.78 -1.72
CA LYS A 185 4.90 15.82 -3.09
C LYS A 185 3.96 15.20 -4.14
N TYR A 186 3.15 14.22 -3.76
CA TYR A 186 2.42 13.41 -4.74
C TYR A 186 1.37 14.19 -5.55
N HIS A 187 0.37 14.76 -4.87
CA HIS A 187 -0.68 15.52 -5.52
C HIS A 187 -1.33 16.55 -4.58
N ARG A 188 -1.68 17.72 -5.11
CA ARG A 188 -2.25 18.84 -4.33
C ARG A 188 -3.49 18.49 -3.51
N GLU A 189 -4.33 17.56 -3.98
CA GLU A 189 -5.53 17.15 -3.23
C GLU A 189 -5.18 16.30 -2.00
N VAL A 190 -4.18 15.43 -2.12
CA VAL A 190 -3.63 14.66 -0.99
C VAL A 190 -2.95 15.62 -0.02
N THR A 191 -2.13 16.53 -0.52
CA THR A 191 -1.44 17.55 0.29
C THR A 191 -2.42 18.46 1.02
N SER A 192 -3.46 18.93 0.35
CA SER A 192 -4.50 19.77 0.97
C SER A 192 -5.29 19.01 2.04
N ALA A 193 -5.53 17.70 1.86
CA ALA A 193 -6.13 16.89 2.93
C ALA A 193 -5.23 16.78 4.16
N ALA A 194 -3.91 16.70 3.96
CA ALA A 194 -2.90 16.56 5.00
C ALA A 194 -2.34 17.90 5.54
N GLU A 195 -2.88 19.06 5.15
CA GLU A 195 -2.30 20.38 5.45
C GLU A 195 -1.99 20.57 6.94
N LYS A 196 -2.93 20.21 7.83
CA LYS A 196 -2.75 20.33 9.27
C LYS A 196 -1.67 19.41 9.83
N VAL A 197 -1.54 18.21 9.25
CA VAL A 197 -0.48 17.25 9.60
C VAL A 197 0.87 17.83 9.21
N ILE A 198 1.02 18.26 7.95
CA ILE A 198 2.25 18.83 7.42
C ILE A 198 2.67 20.06 8.21
N ALA A 199 1.72 20.95 8.53
CA ALA A 199 1.98 22.12 9.35
C ALA A 199 2.45 21.76 10.77
N ALA A 200 1.88 20.73 11.39
CA ALA A 200 2.29 20.26 12.72
C ALA A 200 3.68 19.62 12.70
N GLU A 201 3.95 18.72 11.76
CA GLU A 201 5.27 18.11 11.58
C GLU A 201 6.34 19.16 11.27
N ASN A 202 6.07 20.10 10.37
CA ASN A 202 7.04 21.14 10.02
C ASN A 202 7.41 22.01 11.25
N ARG A 203 6.46 22.36 12.12
CA ARG A 203 6.76 23.09 13.36
C ARG A 203 7.69 22.29 14.29
N LEU A 204 7.48 20.98 14.39
CA LEU A 204 8.33 20.11 15.20
C LEU A 204 9.74 20.04 14.62
N LEU A 205 9.87 19.81 13.31
CA LEU A 205 11.15 19.75 12.61
C LEU A 205 11.93 21.07 12.74
N GLU A 206 11.27 22.21 12.56
CA GLU A 206 11.88 23.54 12.73
C GLU A 206 12.31 23.81 14.18
N SER A 207 11.70 23.16 15.16
CA SER A 207 12.11 23.21 16.57
C SER A 207 13.29 22.28 16.92
N GLY A 208 13.77 21.50 15.94
CA GLY A 208 14.91 20.59 16.08
C GLY A 208 14.54 19.12 16.29
N VAL A 209 13.25 18.76 16.28
CA VAL A 209 12.82 17.35 16.30
C VAL A 209 13.29 16.66 15.02
N GLN A 210 13.83 15.45 15.13
CA GLN A 210 14.26 14.69 13.97
C GLN A 210 13.08 13.91 13.35
N TRP A 211 13.17 13.59 12.07
CA TRP A 211 12.11 12.86 11.34
C TRP A 211 11.72 11.56 12.02
N ASP A 212 12.71 10.76 12.40
CA ASP A 212 12.50 9.48 13.07
C ASP A 212 11.81 9.65 14.42
N ASP A 213 11.91 10.83 15.05
CA ASP A 213 11.34 11.13 16.37
C ASP A 213 9.93 11.74 16.31
N LEU A 214 9.43 12.12 15.11
CA LEU A 214 8.07 12.68 14.97
C LEU A 214 6.99 11.78 15.57
N LYS A 215 7.18 10.46 15.47
CA LYS A 215 6.31 9.43 16.05
C LYS A 215 6.04 9.60 17.55
N ASP A 216 6.97 10.24 18.26
CA ASP A 216 6.88 10.47 19.70
C ASP A 216 6.07 11.73 20.06
N PHE A 217 5.59 12.47 19.06
CA PHE A 217 4.81 13.72 19.19
C PHE A 217 3.42 13.66 18.55
N TYR A 218 2.99 12.49 18.06
CA TYR A 218 1.65 12.35 17.46
C TYR A 218 0.54 12.47 18.49
N ALA A 219 0.72 11.82 19.64
CA ALA A 219 -0.11 12.11 20.79
C ALA A 219 0.25 13.50 21.31
N GLY A 220 -0.77 14.33 21.53
CA GLY A 220 -0.62 15.55 22.29
C GLY A 220 0.01 15.29 23.66
N LYS A 221 0.76 16.27 24.19
CA LYS A 221 1.35 16.16 25.53
C LYS A 221 0.33 16.57 26.59
N GLU A 222 0.47 16.04 27.81
CA GLU A 222 -0.41 16.35 28.96
C GLU A 222 -0.50 17.85 29.29
N ASN A 223 0.43 18.67 28.80
CA ASN A 223 0.47 20.11 28.98
C ASN A 223 -0.42 20.90 27.99
N GLY A 224 -1.25 20.23 27.19
CA GLY A 224 -2.21 20.87 26.27
C GLY A 224 -1.69 21.11 24.85
N ASP A 225 -0.56 20.49 24.48
CA ASP A 225 -0.14 20.41 23.08
C ASP A 225 -1.10 19.48 22.30
N GLU A 226 -1.64 19.92 21.16
CA GLU A 226 -2.59 19.15 20.35
C GLU A 226 -1.92 17.99 19.58
N GLY A 227 -0.58 17.95 19.52
CA GLY A 227 0.16 16.91 18.80
C GLY A 227 0.04 17.01 17.28
N VAL A 228 0.41 15.94 16.57
CA VAL A 228 0.23 15.83 15.11
C VAL A 228 -1.09 15.10 14.83
N PRO A 229 -2.02 15.68 14.03
CA PRO A 229 -3.26 15.01 13.68
C PRO A 229 -3.01 13.64 13.02
N ARG A 230 -3.92 12.69 13.28
CA ARG A 230 -3.83 11.37 12.67
C ARG A 230 -4.05 11.43 11.16
N PHE A 231 -3.22 10.72 10.42
CA PHE A 231 -3.48 10.37 9.03
C PHE A 231 -3.05 8.94 8.74
N ALA A 232 -3.69 8.34 7.75
CA ALA A 232 -3.33 7.03 7.25
C ALA A 232 -3.47 7.00 5.73
N LEU A 233 -2.60 6.22 5.09
CA LEU A 233 -2.66 5.90 3.67
C LEU A 233 -3.14 4.46 3.56
N PHE A 234 -4.24 4.26 2.84
CA PHE A 234 -4.88 2.96 2.68
C PHE A 234 -4.84 2.49 1.23
N SER A 235 -4.79 1.18 1.06
CA SER A 235 -5.10 0.45 -0.16
C SER A 235 -6.37 -0.37 0.09
N ILE A 236 -7.43 -0.06 -0.67
CA ILE A 236 -8.71 -0.76 -0.62
C ILE A 236 -8.73 -1.74 -1.78
N TRP A 237 -8.57 -3.02 -1.46
CA TRP A 237 -8.37 -4.06 -2.46
C TRP A 237 -9.63 -4.91 -2.59
N ARG A 238 -10.13 -5.00 -3.83
CA ARG A 238 -11.33 -5.76 -4.19
C ARG A 238 -11.03 -6.68 -5.36
N PRO A 239 -11.39 -7.97 -5.29
CA PRO A 239 -11.37 -8.82 -6.47
C PRO A 239 -12.63 -8.56 -7.33
N LEU A 240 -12.49 -8.65 -8.65
CA LEU A 240 -13.60 -8.43 -9.60
C LEU A 240 -14.30 -9.75 -9.99
N LYS A 241 -13.69 -10.88 -9.61
CA LYS A 241 -14.23 -12.24 -9.71
C LYS A 241 -13.67 -13.10 -8.59
N THR A 242 -14.22 -14.29 -8.37
CA THR A 242 -13.67 -15.22 -7.37
C THR A 242 -12.19 -15.49 -7.63
N VAL A 243 -11.37 -15.31 -6.60
CA VAL A 243 -9.92 -15.51 -6.69
C VAL A 243 -9.60 -16.99 -6.54
N LEU A 244 -9.14 -17.62 -7.62
CA LEU A 244 -8.71 -19.02 -7.65
C LEU A 244 -7.20 -19.19 -7.89
N ARG A 245 -6.53 -18.12 -8.32
CA ARG A 245 -5.12 -18.13 -8.69
C ARG A 245 -4.47 -16.81 -8.33
N ASP A 246 -3.21 -16.91 -7.88
CA ASP A 246 -2.37 -15.79 -7.49
C ASP A 246 -3.08 -14.87 -6.47
N PRO A 247 -3.54 -15.36 -5.31
CA PRO A 247 -4.20 -14.53 -4.27
C PRO A 247 -3.29 -13.45 -3.67
N LEU A 248 -3.87 -12.50 -2.94
CA LEU A 248 -3.14 -11.47 -2.20
C LEU A 248 -2.97 -11.91 -0.75
N ALA A 249 -1.73 -11.94 -0.27
CA ALA A 249 -1.41 -12.16 1.13
C ALA A 249 -0.98 -10.85 1.82
N LEU A 250 -1.30 -10.75 3.11
CA LEU A 250 -1.00 -9.62 3.98
C LEU A 250 -0.31 -10.12 5.25
N ALA A 251 0.60 -9.34 5.79
CA ALA A 251 1.19 -9.59 7.09
C ALA A 251 1.46 -8.26 7.81
N SER A 252 1.29 -8.25 9.14
CA SER A 252 1.54 -7.06 9.94
C SER A 252 3.03 -6.73 9.88
N CYS A 253 3.37 -5.48 9.63
CA CYS A 253 4.76 -5.03 9.72
C CYS A 253 5.35 -5.36 11.12
N ALA A 254 4.56 -5.26 12.19
CA ALA A 254 5.02 -5.57 13.54
C ALA A 254 5.43 -7.04 13.77
N SER A 255 5.15 -7.96 12.82
CA SER A 255 5.63 -9.35 12.89
C SER A 255 7.04 -9.53 12.33
N PHE A 256 7.46 -8.69 11.38
CA PHE A 256 8.72 -8.85 10.66
C PHE A 256 9.89 -8.38 11.52
N PRO A 257 10.94 -9.19 11.72
CA PRO A 257 12.12 -8.75 12.44
C PRO A 257 12.78 -7.55 11.77
N GLU A 258 13.37 -6.65 12.56
CA GLU A 258 14.06 -5.45 12.05
C GLU A 258 15.11 -5.80 10.99
N SER A 259 15.81 -6.93 11.14
CA SER A 259 16.84 -7.40 10.21
C SER A 259 16.32 -7.85 8.85
N ASP A 260 15.00 -7.98 8.69
CA ASP A 260 14.38 -8.44 7.46
C ASP A 260 13.85 -7.28 6.62
N TYR A 261 13.77 -6.07 7.19
CA TYR A 261 13.43 -4.86 6.44
C TYR A 261 14.56 -4.38 5.55
N VAL A 262 14.23 -4.07 4.31
CA VAL A 262 15.16 -3.47 3.35
C VAL A 262 14.53 -2.20 2.77
N PRO A 263 14.95 -1.01 3.21
CA PRO A 263 14.52 0.23 2.58
C PRO A 263 14.94 0.22 1.11
N ALA A 264 14.00 0.55 0.22
CA ALA A 264 14.22 0.61 -1.21
C ALA A 264 13.74 1.95 -1.76
N ASP A 265 14.63 2.65 -2.45
CA ASP A 265 14.30 3.91 -3.12
C ASP A 265 13.35 3.63 -4.29
N GLN A 266 12.33 4.47 -4.39
CA GLN A 266 11.28 4.41 -5.40
C GLN A 266 11.09 5.80 -6.03
N LEU A 267 10.48 5.86 -7.21
CA LEU A 267 10.04 7.10 -7.83
C LEU A 267 8.52 7.20 -7.80
N GLU A 268 8.01 8.40 -7.56
CA GLU A 268 6.59 8.73 -7.72
C GLU A 268 6.41 10.05 -8.47
N PRO A 269 5.28 10.26 -9.16
CA PRO A 269 4.97 11.54 -9.79
C PRO A 269 4.91 12.69 -8.80
N LEU A 270 5.41 13.85 -9.21
CA LEU A 270 5.37 15.10 -8.46
C LEU A 270 4.30 16.00 -9.07
N ASP A 271 3.43 16.55 -8.24
CA ASP A 271 2.56 17.66 -8.64
C ASP A 271 3.28 19.01 -8.40
N PRO A 272 3.69 19.73 -9.45
CA PRO A 272 4.40 21.01 -9.30
C PRO A 272 3.49 22.14 -8.82
N GLN A 273 2.16 21.93 -8.75
CA GLN A 273 1.19 22.94 -8.32
C GLN A 273 1.02 22.98 -6.79
N ILE A 274 1.68 22.09 -6.05
CA ILE A 274 1.61 22.08 -4.59
C ILE A 274 2.27 23.35 -4.03
N PRO A 275 1.61 24.10 -3.14
CA PRO A 275 2.21 25.29 -2.51
C PRO A 275 3.54 24.98 -1.81
N ALA A 276 4.56 25.82 -2.03
CA ALA A 276 5.92 25.60 -1.52
C ALA A 276 6.00 25.31 -0.01
N HIS A 277 5.19 26.01 0.80
CA HIS A 277 5.18 25.82 2.25
C HIS A 277 4.66 24.43 2.69
N LEU A 278 3.89 23.75 1.83
CA LEU A 278 3.40 22.39 2.05
C LEU A 278 4.28 21.34 1.37
N SER A 279 4.93 21.68 0.25
CA SER A 279 5.79 20.74 -0.46
C SER A 279 7.22 20.65 0.08
N ARG A 280 7.67 21.62 0.88
CA ARG A 280 9.02 21.61 1.45
C ARG A 280 9.29 20.39 2.34
N ILE A 281 10.53 19.89 2.28
CA ILE A 281 11.07 18.90 3.20
C ILE A 281 12.05 19.63 4.12
N VAL A 282 11.86 19.54 5.43
CA VAL A 282 12.76 20.15 6.41
C VAL A 282 13.85 19.13 6.76
N ASP A 283 15.12 19.47 6.64
CA ASP A 283 16.26 18.60 6.96
C ASP A 283 16.53 18.52 8.48
N SER A 284 17.54 17.75 8.87
CA SER A 284 17.94 17.60 10.28
C SER A 284 18.44 18.88 10.95
N ASN A 285 18.81 19.91 10.16
CA ASN A 285 19.22 21.22 10.64
C ASN A 285 18.05 22.22 10.72
N GLY A 286 16.82 21.78 10.42
CA GLY A 286 15.66 22.66 10.36
C GLY A 286 15.60 23.54 9.11
N GLN A 287 16.41 23.25 8.08
CA GLN A 287 16.44 23.99 6.82
C GLN A 287 15.68 23.25 5.72
N GLU A 288 15.31 23.93 4.64
CA GLU A 288 14.71 23.25 3.49
C GLU A 288 15.76 22.36 2.80
N ALA A 289 15.49 21.05 2.74
CA ALA A 289 16.34 20.07 2.09
C ALA A 289 16.34 20.29 0.57
N ALA A 290 17.50 20.09 -0.06
CA ALA A 290 17.58 20.08 -1.52
C ALA A 290 16.66 18.99 -2.09
N SER A 291 15.77 19.37 -3.01
CA SER A 291 14.83 18.44 -3.61
C SER A 291 15.48 17.70 -4.77
N ASN A 292 15.67 16.38 -4.64
CA ASN A 292 16.00 15.50 -5.78
C ASN A 292 14.74 15.27 -6.61
N VAL A 293 14.36 16.30 -7.38
CA VAL A 293 13.27 16.26 -8.36
C VAL A 293 13.89 16.05 -9.73
N ASP A 294 13.48 15.00 -10.41
CA ASP A 294 13.92 14.69 -11.77
C ASP A 294 12.69 14.46 -12.66
N ASN A 295 12.61 15.17 -13.78
CA ASN A 295 11.59 14.99 -14.82
C ASN A 295 10.14 14.80 -14.32
N GLY A 296 9.69 15.62 -13.37
CA GLY A 296 8.31 15.54 -12.85
C GLY A 296 8.06 14.37 -11.89
N THR A 297 9.12 13.75 -11.36
CA THR A 297 9.07 12.74 -10.30
C THR A 297 9.86 13.18 -9.07
N TYR A 298 9.60 12.54 -7.95
CA TYR A 298 10.38 12.70 -6.73
C TYR A 298 10.79 11.33 -6.18
N GLN A 299 11.97 11.27 -5.55
CA GLN A 299 12.42 10.07 -4.86
C GLN A 299 11.65 9.88 -3.54
N THR A 300 11.09 8.69 -3.37
CA THR A 300 10.43 8.22 -2.15
C THR A 300 11.03 6.87 -1.72
N GLN A 301 10.49 6.26 -0.67
CA GLN A 301 11.01 5.00 -0.17
C GLN A 301 9.88 4.07 0.30
N GLY A 302 9.99 2.79 -0.05
CA GLY A 302 9.21 1.69 0.49
C GLY A 302 10.09 0.67 1.20
N TYR A 303 9.48 -0.39 1.73
CA TYR A 303 10.22 -1.55 2.24
C TYR A 303 10.07 -2.75 1.30
N LEU A 304 11.19 -3.39 1.02
CA LEU A 304 11.25 -4.79 0.61
C LEU A 304 11.56 -5.64 1.85
N ALA A 305 11.48 -6.97 1.70
CA ALA A 305 11.84 -7.87 2.77
C ALA A 305 12.81 -8.97 2.34
N TYR A 306 13.70 -9.34 3.24
CA TYR A 306 14.40 -10.62 3.20
C TYR A 306 13.51 -11.75 3.74
N ALA A 307 13.81 -12.99 3.38
CA ALA A 307 13.09 -14.17 3.88
C ALA A 307 13.34 -14.42 5.38
N PRO A 308 12.36 -14.95 6.13
CA PRO A 308 12.48 -15.13 7.57
C PRO A 308 13.56 -16.17 7.90
N ARG A 309 14.34 -15.93 8.95
CA ARG A 309 15.42 -16.83 9.40
C ARG A 309 15.02 -17.78 10.51
N ASP A 310 13.86 -17.54 11.13
CA ASP A 310 13.40 -18.34 12.25
C ASP A 310 13.13 -19.78 11.80
N LYS A 311 13.54 -20.74 12.63
CA LYS A 311 13.41 -22.17 12.31
C LYS A 311 11.96 -22.60 12.15
N GLU A 312 11.05 -21.94 12.85
CA GLU A 312 9.62 -22.22 12.83
C GLU A 312 8.91 -21.63 11.60
N ARG A 313 9.55 -20.67 10.90
CA ARG A 313 9.02 -19.90 9.78
C ARG A 313 7.71 -19.20 10.09
N LYS A 314 7.63 -18.61 11.28
CA LYS A 314 6.45 -17.89 11.79
C LYS A 314 6.67 -16.41 11.97
N ALA A 315 7.89 -15.90 11.81
CA ALA A 315 8.17 -14.48 11.97
C ALA A 315 7.34 -13.64 10.99
N HIS A 316 7.15 -14.11 9.76
CA HIS A 316 6.26 -13.47 8.78
C HIS A 316 4.87 -14.09 8.87
N ASP A 317 4.02 -13.51 9.72
CA ASP A 317 2.68 -14.01 10.03
C ASP A 317 1.70 -13.68 8.88
N TRP A 318 1.74 -14.51 7.83
CA TRP A 318 0.99 -14.30 6.60
C TRP A 318 -0.48 -14.70 6.72
N HIS A 319 -1.32 -13.86 6.11
CA HIS A 319 -2.75 -14.00 6.08
C HIS A 319 -3.28 -13.85 4.66
N PHE A 320 -4.37 -14.52 4.32
CA PHE A 320 -5.06 -14.38 3.03
C PHE A 320 -6.55 -14.70 3.19
N ILE A 321 -7.33 -14.62 2.11
CA ILE A 321 -8.73 -15.08 2.08
C ILE A 321 -8.87 -16.16 1.02
N SER A 322 -9.29 -17.37 1.40
CA SER A 322 -9.50 -18.46 0.45
C SER A 322 -10.74 -18.24 -0.43
N GLU A 323 -10.63 -18.52 -1.73
CA GLU A 323 -11.71 -18.31 -2.72
C GLU A 323 -12.38 -16.93 -2.55
N GLN A 324 -11.57 -15.88 -2.41
CA GLN A 324 -12.02 -14.54 -2.07
C GLN A 324 -13.06 -14.06 -3.09
N GLN A 325 -14.25 -13.69 -2.60
CA GLN A 325 -15.36 -13.26 -3.43
C GLN A 325 -15.27 -11.76 -3.73
N PRO A 326 -15.93 -11.25 -4.79
CA PRO A 326 -15.95 -9.82 -5.07
C PRO A 326 -16.46 -8.93 -3.94
N SER A 327 -17.29 -9.46 -3.04
CA SER A 327 -17.75 -8.77 -1.83
C SER A 327 -16.73 -8.72 -0.70
N ASP A 328 -15.64 -9.47 -0.78
CA ASP A 328 -14.68 -9.68 0.32
C ASP A 328 -13.55 -8.66 0.16
N VAL A 329 -13.76 -7.47 0.70
CA VAL A 329 -12.87 -6.33 0.49
C VAL A 329 -11.82 -6.28 1.61
N LEU A 330 -10.57 -6.13 1.22
CA LEU A 330 -9.46 -5.89 2.14
C LEU A 330 -9.25 -4.39 2.31
N VAL A 331 -9.08 -3.95 3.55
CA VAL A 331 -8.67 -2.60 3.91
C VAL A 331 -7.26 -2.70 4.47
N ILE A 332 -6.29 -2.17 3.74
CA ILE A 332 -4.85 -2.39 3.98
C ILE A 332 -4.21 -1.04 4.28
N GLN A 333 -3.47 -0.92 5.36
CA GLN A 333 -2.65 0.26 5.65
C GLN A 333 -1.35 0.18 4.87
N LEU A 334 -1.14 1.15 3.99
CA LEU A 334 0.17 1.45 3.41
C LEU A 334 1.00 2.28 4.40
N PHE A 335 0.32 3.16 5.14
CA PHE A 335 0.90 3.89 6.27
C PHE A 335 -0.17 4.26 7.31
N ASP A 336 0.15 4.26 8.61
CA ASP A 336 -0.65 4.93 9.65
C ASP A 336 0.28 5.50 10.71
N ASN A 337 0.18 6.82 10.93
CA ASN A 337 1.06 7.51 11.86
C ASN A 337 0.79 7.08 13.32
N GLU A 338 -0.46 6.80 13.71
CA GLU A 338 -0.73 6.22 15.02
C GLU A 338 -0.08 4.85 15.17
N MET A 339 -0.10 4.01 14.13
CA MET A 339 0.58 2.71 14.15
C MET A 339 2.10 2.87 14.29
N GLU A 340 2.71 3.77 13.53
CA GLU A 340 4.14 4.11 13.66
C GLU A 340 4.51 4.52 15.09
N ALA A 341 3.64 5.25 15.80
CA ALA A 341 3.90 5.69 17.17
C ALA A 341 4.05 4.52 18.17
N HIS A 342 3.29 3.42 18.01
CA HIS A 342 3.25 2.36 19.02
C HIS A 342 3.79 1.00 18.57
N ALA A 343 3.71 0.66 17.28
CA ALA A 343 4.20 -0.60 16.75
C ALA A 343 5.71 -0.52 16.46
N ARG A 344 6.42 -1.61 16.76
CA ARG A 344 7.87 -1.72 16.54
C ARG A 344 8.18 -3.06 15.90
N ALA A 345 9.14 -3.08 14.98
CA ALA A 345 9.71 -4.33 14.49
C ALA A 345 10.35 -5.11 15.67
N PRO A 346 10.21 -6.45 15.76
CA PRO A 346 10.95 -7.22 16.74
C PRO A 346 12.45 -7.20 16.45
N GLN A 347 13.28 -7.14 17.49
CA GLN A 347 14.72 -7.39 17.35
C GLN A 347 15.00 -8.87 17.58
N GLU A 348 15.71 -9.49 16.64
CA GLU A 348 16.21 -10.85 16.87
C GLU A 348 17.25 -10.82 18.01
N GLU A 349 17.25 -11.87 18.84
CA GLU A 349 18.28 -12.15 19.85
C GLU A 349 18.42 -11.14 21.02
N THR A 350 17.66 -10.04 21.03
CA THR A 350 17.63 -9.10 22.16
C THR A 350 16.21 -8.93 22.70
N ASN A 351 16.08 -8.84 24.03
CA ASN A 351 14.80 -8.48 24.67
C ASN A 351 14.47 -6.97 24.55
N LYS A 352 15.19 -6.23 23.69
CA LYS A 352 14.97 -4.80 23.48
C LYS A 352 13.96 -4.60 22.37
N ARG A 353 13.10 -3.59 22.53
CA ARG A 353 12.22 -3.14 21.45
C ARG A 353 13.04 -2.38 20.43
N SER A 354 12.82 -2.64 19.15
CA SER A 354 13.41 -1.85 18.07
C SER A 354 13.04 -0.38 18.20
N SER A 355 13.91 0.51 17.74
CA SER A 355 13.59 1.92 17.53
C SER A 355 12.82 2.15 16.23
N LEU A 356 12.79 1.17 15.31
CA LEU A 356 12.10 1.25 14.03
C LEU A 356 10.58 1.25 14.26
N GLY A 357 9.99 2.44 14.16
CA GLY A 357 8.55 2.62 14.05
C GLY A 357 8.06 2.03 12.74
N VAL A 358 7.01 1.20 12.82
CA VAL A 358 6.41 0.55 11.65
C VAL A 358 4.91 0.84 11.66
N GLY A 359 4.32 1.05 10.49
CA GLY A 359 2.89 1.37 10.43
C GLY A 359 2.29 1.02 9.09
N GLY A 360 1.94 -0.24 8.86
CA GLY A 360 1.41 -0.71 7.58
C GLY A 360 1.34 -2.23 7.49
N ALA A 361 1.00 -2.75 6.32
CA ALA A 361 0.90 -4.18 6.06
C ALA A 361 1.77 -4.59 4.87
N ILE A 362 2.76 -5.44 5.14
CA ILE A 362 3.58 -6.05 4.09
C ILE A 362 2.69 -7.01 3.30
N HIS A 363 2.80 -6.98 1.99
CA HIS A 363 1.92 -7.75 1.13
C HIS A 363 2.61 -8.29 -0.12
N SER A 364 1.98 -9.30 -0.72
CA SER A 364 2.47 -9.91 -1.95
C SER A 364 1.38 -10.70 -2.66
N ALA A 365 1.41 -10.72 -3.99
CA ALA A 365 0.81 -11.85 -4.70
C ALA A 365 1.65 -13.11 -4.41
N PHE A 366 1.01 -14.27 -4.28
CA PHE A 366 1.74 -15.50 -3.96
C PHE A 366 1.14 -16.70 -4.67
N GLU A 367 1.96 -17.75 -4.82
CA GLU A 367 1.48 -19.05 -5.31
C GLU A 367 0.95 -19.84 -4.11
N LEU A 368 -0.38 -20.02 -4.02
CA LEU A 368 -1.00 -20.85 -3.00
C LEU A 368 -0.74 -22.33 -3.31
N ASP A 369 -0.36 -23.12 -2.31
CA ASP A 369 -0.16 -24.55 -2.50
C ASP A 369 -1.44 -25.23 -2.98
N GLY A 370 -1.31 -26.00 -4.07
CA GLY A 370 -2.45 -26.66 -4.69
C GLY A 370 -3.34 -25.75 -5.54
N GLN A 371 -2.95 -24.47 -5.76
CA GLN A 371 -3.66 -23.63 -6.72
C GLN A 371 -3.64 -24.23 -8.13
N ASP A 372 -4.75 -24.12 -8.83
CA ASP A 372 -4.84 -24.59 -10.21
C ASP A 372 -4.13 -23.59 -11.15
N LEU A 373 -3.01 -24.03 -11.74
CA LEU A 373 -2.22 -23.24 -12.67
C LEU A 373 -2.88 -23.08 -14.05
N HIS A 374 -4.00 -23.75 -14.30
CA HIS A 374 -4.82 -23.56 -15.51
C HIS A 374 -6.00 -22.61 -15.28
N SER A 375 -6.30 -22.27 -14.03
CA SER A 375 -7.30 -21.24 -13.71
C SER A 375 -6.85 -19.88 -14.24
N GLU A 376 -7.84 -19.06 -14.57
CA GLU A 376 -7.62 -17.69 -15.02
C GLU A 376 -6.91 -16.85 -13.96
N ALA A 377 -6.16 -15.83 -14.41
CA ALA A 377 -5.59 -14.85 -13.52
C ALA A 377 -6.68 -14.22 -12.63
N ARG A 378 -6.34 -13.88 -11.39
CA ARG A 378 -7.20 -13.00 -10.59
C ARG A 378 -7.42 -11.69 -11.32
N GLU A 379 -8.60 -11.12 -11.12
CA GLU A 379 -8.89 -9.76 -11.52
C GLU A 379 -9.21 -8.96 -10.27
N SER A 380 -8.62 -7.77 -10.13
CA SER A 380 -8.76 -6.96 -8.92
C SER A 380 -8.60 -5.48 -9.21
N ILE A 381 -9.21 -4.66 -8.37
CA ILE A 381 -8.96 -3.23 -8.30
C ILE A 381 -8.41 -2.90 -6.91
N GLU A 382 -7.35 -2.11 -6.90
CA GLU A 382 -6.81 -1.43 -5.74
C GLU A 382 -7.16 0.05 -5.84
N VAL A 383 -7.74 0.62 -4.77
CA VAL A 383 -7.97 2.06 -4.66
C VAL A 383 -7.16 2.59 -3.49
N ARG A 384 -6.17 3.45 -3.79
CA ARG A 384 -5.34 4.11 -2.80
C ARG A 384 -6.01 5.39 -2.33
N CYS A 385 -5.91 5.69 -1.04
CA CYS A 385 -6.46 6.93 -0.50
C CYS A 385 -5.74 7.38 0.76
N ILE A 386 -5.84 8.69 1.05
CA ILE A 386 -5.51 9.26 2.34
C ILE A 386 -6.79 9.42 3.17
N ALA A 387 -6.71 9.05 4.45
CA ALA A 387 -7.71 9.32 5.47
C ALA A 387 -7.15 10.26 6.54
N VAL A 388 -7.94 11.26 6.96
CA VAL A 388 -7.57 12.26 7.96
C VAL A 388 -8.70 12.44 8.98
N TRP A 389 -8.36 12.54 10.26
CA TRP A 389 -9.30 12.61 11.38
C TRP A 389 -9.55 14.02 11.90
#